data_AF-A0A0G2DYV8-F1
#
_entry.id   AF-A0A0G2DYV8-F1
#
_cell.length_a   1.000
_cell.length_b   1.000
_cell.length_c   1.000
_cell.angle_alpha   90.00
_cell.angle_beta   90.00
_cell.angle_gamma   90.00
#
_symmetry.space_group_name_H-M   'P 1'
#
loop_
_entity.id
_entity.type
_entity.pdbx_description
1 polymer ?
#
loop_
_entity_poly.entity_id
_entity_poly.type
_entity_poly.pdbx_seq_one_letter_code
_entity_poly.pdbx_strand_id
1 'polypeptide(L)'
;MQRFQSKPQTNKLSYYQVAGIHGRPYVNWDGVAAYTSQPYWPGYCPHSSNLFGTWHRPYISLFEQLVLQYANEIVNESPAGATKTKYQTAVKTLRFPFWDWAKKTSSVIPGPLSQATVRVTFPQNGTSTSIPNPVYAYRFQVVPDPNFDGSYANNRQTLRSSSAEANLQASYTSRRNTLLTLFSRNQAYNTFSTDANGNTAPNLEGIHNGVHNDIGGYMQQIAYSAMDPIFAMHHANVDRIVAIWQKLYPNSYVAAASQAAGTRTIAPGTSRDANSPLTPFHRDTGGTFWTSNTVRDTTVLGYTYPDLVGVSNSQLTTNLNRLYGNTATNTALRVTGTGDTSATTYDYMAMVTLDKSVLGGVSYAVRFLLNGQYFASFAALAVPQPPGGQTKAVTSSGTVMLTAALAERGVDTSDREATEQYLSENLKWQVVQNDQVVNNVPSLNVTIASTEVKPAKATNQFATWLGPPQEIDNSTSSS
;
A
#
# COMPACT_ATOMS: atom_id res chain seq x y z
N MET A 1 19.43 4.73 -9.22
CA MET A 1 19.12 3.34 -8.82
C MET A 1 20.31 2.40 -8.90
N GLN A 2 20.89 2.08 -10.06
CA GLN A 2 22.03 1.12 -10.13
C GLN A 2 23.19 1.49 -9.20
N ARG A 3 23.62 2.76 -9.20
CA ARG A 3 24.65 3.27 -8.27
C ARG A 3 24.27 3.21 -6.80
N PHE A 4 22.97 3.33 -6.48
CA PHE A 4 22.47 3.23 -5.10
C PHE A 4 22.57 1.77 -4.61
N GLN A 5 22.19 0.82 -5.46
CA GLN A 5 22.24 -0.61 -5.17
C GLN A 5 23.66 -1.19 -5.16
N SER A 6 24.61 -0.54 -5.85
CA SER A 6 26.00 -0.98 -5.89
C SER A 6 26.83 -0.57 -4.67
N LYS A 7 26.30 0.26 -3.77
CA LYS A 7 27.01 0.63 -2.53
C LYS A 7 27.14 -0.60 -1.62
N PRO A 8 28.28 -0.81 -0.94
CA PRO A 8 28.46 -1.95 -0.04
C PRO A 8 27.32 -2.10 0.97
N GLN A 9 26.84 -3.32 1.20
CA GLN A 9 25.74 -3.60 2.16
C GLN A 9 26.02 -3.11 3.60
N THR A 10 27.29 -2.89 3.95
CA THR A 10 27.72 -2.33 5.25
C THR A 10 27.61 -0.80 5.33
N ASN A 11 27.44 -0.10 4.21
CA ASN A 11 27.32 1.35 4.19
C ASN A 11 25.90 1.77 4.63
N LYS A 12 25.80 2.65 5.63
CA LYS A 12 24.55 3.19 6.20
C LYS A 12 23.55 3.70 5.15
N LEU A 13 24.05 4.31 4.07
CA LEU A 13 23.27 4.89 2.96
C LEU A 13 23.28 4.00 1.70
N SER A 14 23.61 2.72 1.83
CA SER A 14 23.38 1.73 0.78
C SER A 14 21.89 1.41 0.65
N TYR A 15 21.49 0.94 -0.53
CA TYR A 15 20.11 0.49 -0.74
C TYR A 15 19.70 -0.56 0.29
N TYR A 16 20.60 -1.50 0.63
CA TYR A 16 20.36 -2.56 1.61
C TYR A 16 20.07 -2.01 3.01
N GLN A 17 20.88 -1.08 3.51
CA GLN A 17 20.67 -0.50 4.84
C GLN A 17 19.41 0.38 4.89
N VAL A 18 19.14 1.13 3.82
CA VAL A 18 17.94 1.98 3.73
C VAL A 18 16.68 1.12 3.64
N ALA A 19 16.62 0.15 2.74
CA ALA A 19 15.55 -0.84 2.68
C ALA A 19 15.38 -1.59 4.01
N GLY A 20 16.50 -1.87 4.68
CA GLY A 20 16.53 -2.56 5.96
C GLY A 20 15.99 -1.77 7.15
N ILE A 21 15.70 -0.48 7.01
CA ILE A 21 14.96 0.28 8.04
C ILE A 21 13.57 -0.33 8.23
N HIS A 22 12.94 -0.80 7.17
CA HIS A 22 11.60 -1.40 7.25
C HIS A 22 11.59 -2.68 8.11
N GLY A 23 12.54 -3.58 7.88
CA GLY A 23 12.58 -4.92 8.47
C GLY A 23 14.00 -5.45 8.64
N ARG A 24 14.32 -6.57 8.02
CA ARG A 24 15.68 -7.15 8.08
C ARG A 24 16.68 -6.23 7.39
N PRO A 25 17.88 -6.04 7.98
CA PRO A 25 18.55 -6.92 8.95
C PRO A 25 18.31 -6.62 10.44
N TYR A 26 17.33 -5.79 10.80
CA TYR A 26 17.03 -5.43 12.20
C TYR A 26 18.21 -4.77 12.94
N VAL A 27 18.94 -3.90 12.25
CA VAL A 27 20.06 -3.15 12.81
C VAL A 27 19.64 -1.75 13.25
N ASN A 28 20.44 -1.14 14.13
CA ASN A 28 20.25 0.26 14.48
C ASN A 28 20.52 1.15 13.26
N TRP A 29 19.71 2.19 13.07
CA TRP A 29 19.88 3.13 11.99
C TRP A 29 20.04 4.54 12.56
N ASP A 30 21.10 5.21 12.12
CA ASP A 30 21.40 6.60 12.49
C ASP A 30 21.38 6.89 14.00
N GLY A 31 21.95 5.97 14.79
CA GLY A 31 22.05 6.12 16.25
C GLY A 31 20.77 5.81 17.02
N VAL A 32 19.68 5.45 16.33
CA VAL A 32 18.43 5.05 16.97
C VAL A 32 18.49 3.57 17.31
N ALA A 33 18.39 3.25 18.59
CA ALA A 33 18.35 1.88 19.09
C ALA A 33 16.92 1.44 19.38
N ALA A 34 16.74 0.12 19.52
CA ALA A 34 15.47 -0.42 19.98
C ALA A 34 15.16 0.03 21.42
N TYR A 35 13.87 0.15 21.77
CA TYR A 35 13.45 0.58 23.12
C TYR A 35 13.87 -0.41 24.21
N THR A 36 14.05 -1.68 23.83
CA THR A 36 14.71 -2.76 24.58
C THR A 36 15.64 -3.51 23.62
N SER A 37 16.60 -4.28 24.11
CA SER A 37 17.46 -5.10 23.24
C SER A 37 16.71 -6.22 22.48
N GLN A 38 15.45 -6.49 22.84
CA GLN A 38 14.57 -7.48 22.21
C GLN A 38 13.13 -6.95 22.05
N PRO A 39 12.84 -6.19 20.97
CA PRO A 39 11.48 -5.73 20.67
C PRO A 39 10.60 -6.88 20.13
N TYR A 40 9.27 -6.75 20.29
CA TYR A 40 8.28 -7.68 19.72
C TYR A 40 8.41 -7.80 18.19
N TRP A 41 8.33 -6.66 17.50
CA TRP A 41 8.64 -6.51 16.07
C TRP A 41 10.01 -5.84 15.91
N PRO A 42 11.03 -6.51 15.35
CA PRO A 42 12.39 -5.95 15.29
C PRO A 42 12.65 -4.89 14.20
N GLY A 43 11.71 -4.68 13.26
CA GLY A 43 11.76 -3.63 12.25
C GLY A 43 11.22 -2.28 12.73
N TYR A 44 11.56 -1.17 12.06
CA TYR A 44 11.05 0.15 12.45
C TYR A 44 9.64 0.44 11.93
N CYS A 45 9.20 -0.23 10.87
CA CYS A 45 7.95 0.13 10.20
C CYS A 45 6.72 -0.14 11.09
N PRO A 46 5.87 0.88 11.34
CA PRO A 46 4.62 0.71 12.05
C PRO A 46 3.54 0.19 11.09
N HIS A 47 3.08 -1.04 11.34
CA HIS A 47 1.92 -1.66 10.70
C HIS A 47 0.86 -1.97 11.75
N SER A 48 -0.41 -1.98 11.36
CA SER A 48 -1.55 -1.91 12.27
C SER A 48 -1.36 -0.79 13.30
N SER A 49 -1.06 0.40 12.79
CA SER A 49 -0.71 1.59 13.57
C SER A 49 -1.30 2.85 12.95
N ASN A 50 -1.79 3.77 13.79
CA ASN A 50 -2.18 5.11 13.36
C ASN A 50 -1.03 5.93 12.73
N LEU A 51 0.24 5.53 12.93
CA LEU A 51 1.38 6.16 12.29
C LEU A 51 1.68 5.63 10.89
N PHE A 52 1.03 4.53 10.45
CA PHE A 52 1.29 3.84 9.18
C PHE A 52 1.47 4.81 8.00
N GLY A 53 0.46 5.65 7.73
CA GLY A 53 0.48 6.54 6.58
C GLY A 53 1.58 7.59 6.66
N THR A 54 1.78 8.18 7.85
CA THR A 54 2.78 9.26 8.01
C THR A 54 4.21 8.79 8.18
N TRP A 55 4.45 7.58 8.70
CA TRP A 55 5.80 7.05 8.91
C TRP A 55 6.49 6.71 7.59
N HIS A 56 5.74 6.15 6.64
CA HIS A 56 6.28 5.80 5.32
C HIS A 56 6.63 7.05 4.49
N ARG A 57 6.13 8.24 4.84
CA ARG A 57 6.41 9.50 4.13
C ARG A 57 7.90 9.91 4.19
N PRO A 58 8.52 10.18 5.35
CA PRO A 58 9.96 10.44 5.43
C PRO A 58 10.80 9.24 5.00
N TYR A 59 10.28 8.01 5.11
CA TYR A 59 10.97 6.83 4.62
C TYR A 59 11.16 6.86 3.09
N ILE A 60 10.11 7.14 2.32
CA ILE A 60 10.20 7.27 0.87
C ILE A 60 10.98 8.54 0.46
N SER A 61 10.89 9.61 1.25
CA SER A 61 11.73 10.79 1.03
C SER A 61 13.23 10.47 1.16
N LEU A 62 13.64 9.56 2.06
CA LEU A 62 15.03 9.10 2.15
C LEU A 62 15.49 8.34 0.89
N PHE A 63 14.63 7.48 0.32
CA PHE A 63 14.91 6.84 -0.98
C PHE A 63 15.09 7.89 -2.07
N GLU A 64 14.18 8.86 -2.15
CA GLU A 64 14.23 9.95 -3.12
C GLU A 64 15.51 10.78 -2.98
N GLN A 65 15.86 11.20 -1.76
CA GLN A 65 17.04 11.99 -1.45
C GLN A 65 18.31 11.31 -1.97
N LEU A 66 18.46 10.01 -1.74
CA LEU A 66 19.62 9.25 -2.20
C LEU A 66 19.62 9.05 -3.71
N VAL A 67 18.46 8.84 -4.34
CA VAL A 67 18.36 8.78 -5.80
C VAL A 67 18.79 10.10 -6.44
N LEU A 68 18.36 11.24 -5.88
CA LEU A 68 18.74 12.57 -6.34
C LEU A 68 20.22 12.85 -6.10
N GLN A 69 20.77 12.45 -4.95
CA GLN A 69 22.20 12.57 -4.68
C GLN A 69 23.01 11.84 -5.75
N TYR A 70 22.72 10.56 -5.98
CA TYR A 70 23.46 9.77 -6.97
C TYR A 70 23.23 10.23 -8.40
N ALA A 71 22.05 10.78 -8.73
CA ALA A 71 21.82 11.40 -10.02
C ALA A 71 22.71 12.65 -10.20
N ASN A 72 22.82 13.50 -9.19
CA ASN A 72 23.73 14.66 -9.22
C ASN A 72 25.19 14.25 -9.35
N GLU A 73 25.65 13.23 -8.62
CA GLU A 73 27.01 12.67 -8.76
C GLU A 73 27.31 12.25 -10.21
N ILE A 74 26.42 11.44 -10.81
CA ILE A 74 26.54 10.96 -12.20
C ILE A 74 26.64 12.13 -13.19
N VAL A 75 25.81 13.16 -13.00
CA VAL A 75 25.80 14.34 -13.87
C VAL A 75 27.07 15.17 -13.68
N ASN A 76 27.59 15.29 -12.46
CA ASN A 76 28.80 16.05 -12.18
C ASN A 76 30.06 15.41 -12.78
N GLU A 77 30.09 14.08 -12.91
CA GLU A 77 31.12 13.32 -13.61
C GLU A 77 31.10 13.49 -15.14
N SER A 78 30.04 14.08 -15.69
CA SER A 78 29.93 14.28 -17.15
C SER A 78 30.78 15.47 -17.61
N PRO A 79 31.39 15.43 -18.82
CA PRO A 79 32.14 16.55 -19.38
C PRO A 79 31.30 17.83 -19.49
N ALA A 80 31.94 19.00 -19.39
CA ALA A 80 31.26 20.27 -19.61
C ALA A 80 30.69 20.35 -21.05
N GLY A 81 29.46 20.85 -21.19
CA GLY A 81 28.79 20.98 -22.49
C GLY A 81 27.28 20.77 -22.40
N ALA A 82 26.62 20.76 -23.56
CA ALA A 82 25.17 20.72 -23.68
C ALA A 82 24.53 19.50 -22.98
N THR A 83 25.17 18.33 -23.03
CA THR A 83 24.69 17.11 -22.36
C THR A 83 24.65 17.28 -20.85
N LYS A 84 25.73 17.79 -20.24
CA LYS A 84 25.76 18.06 -18.80
C LYS A 84 24.69 19.06 -18.40
N THR A 85 24.57 20.18 -19.12
CA THR A 85 23.52 21.19 -18.88
C THR A 85 22.12 20.58 -18.95
N LYS A 86 21.84 19.74 -19.97
CA LYS A 86 20.56 19.04 -20.12
C LYS A 86 20.23 18.19 -18.89
N TYR A 87 21.16 17.36 -18.45
CA TYR A 87 20.92 16.48 -17.30
C TYR A 87 20.92 17.24 -15.95
N GLN A 88 21.70 18.32 -15.80
CA GLN A 88 21.60 19.20 -14.64
C GLN A 88 20.21 19.83 -14.51
N THR A 89 19.61 20.26 -15.63
CA THR A 89 18.23 20.75 -15.65
C THR A 89 17.25 19.64 -15.28
N ALA A 90 17.40 18.44 -15.86
CA ALA A 90 16.50 17.31 -15.59
C ALA A 90 16.53 16.85 -14.12
N VAL A 91 17.71 16.81 -13.49
CA VAL A 91 17.85 16.39 -12.08
C VAL A 91 17.16 17.36 -11.12
N LYS A 92 17.11 18.67 -11.42
CA LYS A 92 16.38 19.65 -10.60
C LYS A 92 14.89 19.35 -10.50
N THR A 93 14.31 18.80 -11.56
CA THR A 93 12.87 18.45 -11.65
C THR A 93 12.59 16.97 -11.34
N LEU A 94 13.62 16.15 -11.15
CA LEU A 94 13.46 14.72 -10.88
C LEU A 94 12.80 14.52 -9.52
N ARG A 95 11.80 13.64 -9.47
CA ARG A 95 11.18 13.14 -8.24
C ARG A 95 10.99 11.63 -8.36
N PHE A 96 10.91 10.94 -7.22
CA PHE A 96 10.71 9.50 -7.18
C PHE A 96 9.30 9.16 -7.70
N PRO A 97 9.16 8.25 -8.67
CA PRO A 97 7.87 7.97 -9.29
C PRO A 97 6.96 7.16 -8.35
N PHE A 98 5.65 7.42 -8.40
CA PHE A 98 4.64 6.56 -7.78
C PHE A 98 4.07 5.57 -8.80
N TRP A 99 3.70 4.37 -8.33
CA TRP A 99 2.98 3.37 -9.12
C TRP A 99 1.49 3.35 -8.75
N ASP A 100 0.67 3.94 -9.63
CA ASP A 100 -0.79 3.90 -9.48
C ASP A 100 -1.37 2.54 -9.92
N TRP A 101 -1.37 1.57 -9.01
CA TRP A 101 -1.93 0.23 -9.20
C TRP A 101 -3.46 0.20 -9.36
N ALA A 102 -4.16 1.34 -9.24
CA ALA A 102 -5.60 1.48 -9.45
C ALA A 102 -5.95 2.20 -10.76
N LYS A 103 -4.96 2.68 -11.51
CA LYS A 103 -5.18 3.33 -12.80
C LYS A 103 -5.51 2.31 -13.89
N LYS A 104 -6.47 2.64 -14.76
CA LYS A 104 -6.87 1.81 -15.91
C LYS A 104 -5.74 1.67 -16.92
N THR A 105 -5.21 0.46 -17.02
CA THR A 105 -4.10 0.08 -17.89
C THR A 105 -4.29 -1.35 -18.40
N SER A 106 -3.60 -1.71 -19.48
CA SER A 106 -3.57 -3.09 -20.00
C SER A 106 -2.69 -4.02 -19.15
N SER A 107 -1.74 -3.46 -18.41
CA SER A 107 -0.89 -4.17 -17.44
C SER A 107 -0.83 -3.35 -16.16
N VAL A 108 -1.08 -3.98 -15.00
CA VAL A 108 -1.05 -3.28 -13.71
C VAL A 108 0.39 -2.94 -13.34
N ILE A 109 1.33 -3.89 -13.46
CA ILE A 109 2.75 -3.61 -13.29
C ILE A 109 3.26 -2.85 -14.53
N PRO A 110 3.79 -1.62 -14.37
CA PRO A 110 4.32 -0.85 -15.49
C PRO A 110 5.49 -1.59 -16.15
N GLY A 111 5.59 -1.51 -17.48
CA GLY A 111 6.63 -2.17 -18.27
C GLY A 111 8.07 -2.00 -17.71
N PRO A 112 8.50 -0.77 -17.32
CA PRO A 112 9.82 -0.59 -16.73
C PRO A 112 10.06 -1.36 -15.42
N LEU A 113 9.01 -1.76 -14.70
CA LEU A 113 9.12 -2.53 -13.46
C LEU A 113 9.06 -4.05 -13.70
N SER A 114 8.60 -4.50 -14.88
CA SER A 114 8.50 -5.93 -15.24
C SER A 114 9.63 -6.43 -16.14
N GLN A 115 10.41 -5.53 -16.73
CA GLN A 115 11.51 -5.89 -17.64
C GLN A 115 12.83 -6.15 -16.90
N ALA A 116 13.46 -7.31 -17.13
CA ALA A 116 14.73 -7.69 -16.49
C ALA A 116 15.94 -6.82 -16.92
N THR A 117 15.87 -6.20 -18.09
CA THR A 117 16.89 -5.29 -18.64
C THR A 117 16.27 -3.99 -19.11
N VAL A 118 17.04 -2.91 -19.09
CA VAL A 118 16.61 -1.58 -19.56
C VAL A 118 17.73 -0.95 -20.39
N ARG A 119 17.36 -0.27 -21.48
CA ARG A 119 18.31 0.50 -22.29
C ARG A 119 18.48 1.89 -21.69
N VAL A 120 19.73 2.29 -21.43
CA VAL A 120 20.09 3.59 -20.85
C VAL A 120 21.13 4.30 -21.70
N THR A 121 21.13 5.63 -21.67
CA THR A 121 22.17 6.48 -22.27
C THR A 121 23.02 7.09 -21.17
N PHE A 122 24.34 6.88 -21.23
CA PHE A 122 25.26 7.42 -20.22
C PHE A 122 25.61 8.89 -20.52
N PRO A 123 25.40 9.81 -19.57
CA PRO A 123 25.69 11.23 -19.79
C PRO A 123 27.19 11.52 -19.94
N GLN A 124 28.07 10.63 -19.47
CA GLN A 124 29.52 10.81 -19.52
C GLN A 124 30.10 10.74 -20.95
N ASN A 125 29.53 9.88 -21.80
CA ASN A 125 30.06 9.61 -23.15
C ASN A 125 28.98 9.50 -24.24
N GLY A 126 27.70 9.65 -23.89
CA GLY A 126 26.58 9.55 -24.82
C GLY A 126 26.27 8.12 -25.31
N THR A 127 27.03 7.12 -24.89
CA THR A 127 26.81 5.73 -25.31
C THR A 127 25.50 5.20 -24.73
N SER A 128 24.77 4.42 -25.53
CA SER A 128 23.56 3.74 -25.08
C SER A 128 23.77 2.23 -25.04
N THR A 129 23.44 1.59 -23.92
CA THR A 129 23.55 0.13 -23.76
C THR A 129 22.38 -0.45 -22.98
N SER A 130 22.19 -1.77 -23.09
CA SER A 130 21.28 -2.52 -22.23
C SER A 130 22.00 -2.90 -20.93
N ILE A 131 21.39 -2.59 -19.80
CA ILE A 131 21.89 -2.99 -18.47
C ILE A 131 20.84 -3.84 -17.74
N PRO A 132 21.26 -4.67 -16.76
CA PRO A 132 20.33 -5.25 -15.80
C PRO A 132 19.50 -4.15 -15.15
N ASN A 133 18.19 -4.29 -15.17
CA ASN A 133 17.29 -3.25 -14.69
C ASN A 133 17.35 -3.17 -13.16
N PRO A 134 17.77 -2.03 -12.57
CA PRO A 134 17.84 -1.89 -11.13
C PRO A 134 16.47 -1.70 -10.46
N VAL A 135 15.39 -1.44 -11.22
CA VAL A 135 14.02 -1.37 -10.66
C VAL A 135 13.22 -2.67 -10.84
N TYR A 136 13.82 -3.66 -11.50
CA TYR A 136 13.25 -5.01 -11.61
C TYR A 136 13.49 -5.85 -10.35
N ALA A 137 14.73 -5.83 -9.84
CA ALA A 137 15.10 -6.56 -8.64
C ALA A 137 16.35 -5.93 -7.98
N TYR A 138 16.44 -6.01 -6.66
CA TYR A 138 17.70 -5.79 -5.95
C TYR A 138 18.56 -7.04 -6.04
N ARG A 139 19.86 -6.89 -6.24
CA ARG A 139 20.84 -7.99 -6.36
C ARG A 139 21.77 -7.94 -5.16
N PHE A 140 21.73 -8.99 -4.35
CA PHE A 140 22.51 -9.08 -3.12
C PHE A 140 24.00 -9.23 -3.45
N GLN A 141 24.83 -8.50 -2.71
CA GLN A 141 26.29 -8.53 -2.85
C GLN A 141 26.90 -9.62 -1.97
N VAL A 142 26.22 -10.01 -0.89
CA VAL A 142 26.63 -11.07 0.04
C VAL A 142 25.60 -12.20 -0.01
N VAL A 143 26.04 -13.39 -0.39
CA VAL A 143 25.19 -14.61 -0.43
C VAL A 143 26.03 -15.80 0.05
N PRO A 144 25.61 -16.57 1.08
CA PRO A 144 24.38 -16.37 1.84
C PRO A 144 24.41 -15.08 2.67
N ASP A 145 23.28 -14.36 2.75
CA ASP A 145 23.15 -13.18 3.61
C ASP A 145 22.95 -13.64 5.07
N PRO A 146 23.87 -13.31 5.99
CA PRO A 146 23.82 -13.79 7.37
C PRO A 146 22.67 -13.19 8.20
N ASN A 147 22.00 -12.15 7.70
CA ASN A 147 20.90 -11.50 8.42
C ASN A 147 19.51 -11.98 7.97
N PHE A 148 19.46 -12.90 7.02
CA PHE A 148 18.23 -13.40 6.39
C PHE A 148 18.10 -14.89 6.72
N ASP A 149 16.87 -15.40 6.74
CA ASP A 149 16.61 -16.80 7.12
C ASP A 149 16.19 -17.65 5.92
N GLY A 150 16.35 -18.97 6.05
CA GLY A 150 15.81 -19.95 5.10
C GLY A 150 16.25 -19.72 3.65
N SER A 151 15.28 -19.74 2.72
CA SER A 151 15.56 -19.51 1.30
C SER A 151 15.96 -18.06 0.99
N TYR A 152 15.53 -17.08 1.81
CA TYR A 152 15.87 -15.67 1.62
C TYR A 152 17.38 -15.42 1.76
N ALA A 153 18.06 -16.13 2.67
CA ALA A 153 19.50 -16.04 2.84
C ALA A 153 20.29 -16.38 1.57
N ASN A 154 19.78 -17.31 0.76
CA ASN A 154 20.49 -17.87 -0.39
C ASN A 154 20.12 -17.20 -1.73
N ASN A 155 19.17 -16.27 -1.72
CA ASN A 155 18.70 -15.61 -2.92
C ASN A 155 19.73 -14.58 -3.42
N ARG A 156 20.10 -14.67 -4.70
CA ARG A 156 21.00 -13.69 -5.34
C ARG A 156 20.30 -12.38 -5.70
N GLN A 157 18.97 -12.38 -5.74
CA GLN A 157 18.15 -11.21 -6.02
C GLN A 157 16.77 -11.34 -5.39
N THR A 158 16.06 -10.22 -5.29
CA THR A 158 14.64 -10.23 -4.90
C THR A 158 13.79 -10.91 -5.95
N LEU A 159 12.78 -11.64 -5.50
CA LEU A 159 11.87 -12.42 -6.35
C LEU A 159 10.42 -11.97 -6.08
N ARG A 160 9.63 -11.94 -7.16
CA ARG A 160 8.17 -11.73 -7.14
C ARG A 160 7.50 -13.01 -7.61
N SER A 161 6.22 -13.20 -7.27
CA SER A 161 5.46 -14.37 -7.75
C SER A 161 5.35 -14.34 -9.29
N SER A 162 5.41 -15.51 -9.93
CA SER A 162 5.12 -15.64 -11.37
C SER A 162 3.67 -15.25 -11.70
N SER A 163 2.78 -15.33 -10.71
CA SER A 163 1.38 -14.92 -10.82
C SER A 163 1.13 -13.46 -10.45
N ALA A 164 2.17 -12.65 -10.20
CA ALA A 164 2.02 -11.28 -9.69
C ALA A 164 1.07 -10.41 -10.54
N GLU A 165 1.32 -10.34 -11.85
CA GLU A 165 0.47 -9.57 -12.77
C GLU A 165 -0.95 -10.14 -12.83
N ALA A 166 -1.09 -11.47 -12.93
CA ALA A 166 -2.40 -12.13 -12.97
C ALA A 166 -3.22 -11.85 -11.70
N ASN A 167 -2.59 -11.91 -10.52
CA ASN A 167 -3.25 -11.61 -9.25
C ASN A 167 -3.67 -10.13 -9.18
N LEU A 168 -2.77 -9.21 -9.55
CA LEU A 168 -3.04 -7.78 -9.56
C LEU A 168 -4.15 -7.39 -10.54
N GLN A 169 -4.28 -8.10 -11.66
CA GLN A 169 -5.35 -7.94 -12.65
C GLN A 169 -6.67 -8.52 -12.15
N ALA A 170 -6.64 -9.70 -11.55
CA ALA A 170 -7.83 -10.34 -10.99
C ALA A 170 -8.48 -9.48 -9.90
N SER A 171 -7.68 -8.91 -8.99
CA SER A 171 -8.15 -8.05 -7.89
C SER A 171 -8.44 -6.60 -8.31
N TYR A 172 -8.12 -6.23 -9.55
CA TYR A 172 -8.05 -4.85 -10.03
C TYR A 172 -9.36 -4.07 -9.83
N THR A 173 -10.49 -4.63 -10.27
CA THR A 173 -11.79 -3.97 -10.22
C THR A 173 -12.26 -3.74 -8.78
N SER A 174 -12.14 -4.75 -7.92
CA SER A 174 -12.47 -4.64 -6.50
C SER A 174 -11.57 -3.63 -5.79
N ARG A 175 -10.27 -3.65 -6.07
CA ARG A 175 -9.29 -2.73 -5.49
C ARG A 175 -9.62 -1.27 -5.82
N ARG A 176 -10.02 -0.98 -7.06
CA ARG A 176 -10.43 0.39 -7.47
C ARG A 176 -11.71 0.84 -6.80
N ASN A 177 -12.70 -0.05 -6.73
CA ASN A 177 -13.94 0.25 -6.04
C ASN A 177 -13.66 0.56 -4.57
N THR A 178 -12.83 -0.25 -3.90
CA THR A 178 -12.40 -0.02 -2.52
C THR A 178 -11.68 1.31 -2.36
N LEU A 179 -10.78 1.67 -3.27
CA LEU A 179 -10.06 2.95 -3.23
C LEU A 179 -11.01 4.15 -3.44
N LEU A 180 -11.94 4.08 -4.38
CA LEU A 180 -12.90 5.17 -4.60
C LEU A 180 -13.86 5.31 -3.41
N THR A 181 -14.31 4.20 -2.83
CA THR A 181 -15.08 4.20 -1.59
C THR A 181 -14.27 4.82 -0.46
N LEU A 182 -12.99 4.47 -0.28
CA LEU A 182 -12.11 5.09 0.71
C LEU A 182 -12.08 6.62 0.59
N PHE A 183 -12.04 7.16 -0.64
CA PHE A 183 -12.08 8.61 -0.89
C PHE A 183 -13.44 9.26 -0.70
N SER A 184 -14.55 8.51 -0.73
CA SER A 184 -15.88 9.06 -0.51
C SER A 184 -16.24 9.21 0.96
N ARG A 185 -15.52 8.54 1.86
CA ARG A 185 -15.81 8.52 3.31
C ARG A 185 -15.07 9.64 4.05
N ASN A 186 -15.83 10.56 4.63
CA ASN A 186 -15.34 11.50 5.63
C ASN A 186 -15.15 10.81 6.99
N GLN A 187 -14.11 9.99 7.10
CA GLN A 187 -13.79 9.23 8.31
C GLN A 187 -12.67 9.88 9.13
N ALA A 188 -12.48 9.44 10.37
CA ALA A 188 -11.32 9.86 11.15
C ALA A 188 -10.02 9.35 10.50
N TYR A 189 -8.91 10.09 10.63
CA TYR A 189 -7.63 9.69 10.03
C TYR A 189 -7.21 8.27 10.44
N ASN A 190 -7.37 7.90 11.70
CA ASN A 190 -6.98 6.57 12.18
C ASN A 190 -7.81 5.47 11.50
N THR A 191 -9.12 5.70 11.28
CA THR A 191 -10.00 4.80 10.51
C THR A 191 -9.59 4.73 9.03
N PHE A 192 -9.11 5.84 8.46
CA PHE A 192 -8.59 5.87 7.10
C PHE A 192 -7.25 5.17 6.94
N SER A 193 -6.33 5.39 7.86
CA SER A 193 -4.92 5.04 7.64
C SER A 193 -4.63 3.57 7.87
N THR A 194 -5.27 2.92 8.85
CA THR A 194 -4.77 1.63 9.37
C THR A 194 -5.85 0.57 9.48
N ASP A 195 -5.43 -0.69 9.40
CA ASP A 195 -6.26 -1.88 9.58
C ASP A 195 -6.38 -2.31 11.06
N ALA A 196 -5.83 -1.54 12.00
CA ALA A 196 -5.78 -1.90 13.42
C ALA A 196 -7.13 -1.78 14.15
N ASN A 197 -7.14 -2.24 15.40
CA ASN A 197 -8.17 -1.93 16.40
C ASN A 197 -9.61 -2.31 16.00
N GLY A 198 -9.78 -3.40 15.26
CA GLY A 198 -11.09 -3.84 14.78
C GLY A 198 -11.72 -2.89 13.77
N ASN A 199 -10.91 -2.08 13.07
CA ASN A 199 -11.39 -1.16 12.05
C ASN A 199 -11.95 -1.92 10.84
N THR A 200 -13.25 -2.13 10.80
CA THR A 200 -13.90 -2.81 9.69
C THR A 200 -14.22 -1.89 8.51
N ALA A 201 -14.01 -0.58 8.60
CA ALA A 201 -14.21 0.33 7.47
C ALA A 201 -13.15 0.11 6.37
N PRO A 202 -13.43 0.53 5.11
CA PRO A 202 -12.39 0.64 4.10
C PRO A 202 -11.24 1.50 4.63
N ASN A 203 -10.02 0.97 4.58
CA ASN A 203 -8.83 1.63 5.08
C ASN A 203 -7.65 1.44 4.12
N LEU A 204 -6.71 2.37 4.14
CA LEU A 204 -5.57 2.45 3.24
C LEU A 204 -4.63 1.25 3.43
N GLU A 205 -4.33 0.89 4.67
CA GLU A 205 -3.42 -0.21 4.99
C GLU A 205 -3.94 -1.56 4.46
N GLY A 206 -5.25 -1.81 4.54
CA GLY A 206 -5.86 -3.01 3.96
C GLY A 206 -5.69 -3.12 2.44
N ILE A 207 -5.88 -2.01 1.71
CA ILE A 207 -5.64 -1.99 0.25
C ILE A 207 -4.14 -2.17 -0.05
N HIS A 208 -3.28 -1.50 0.71
CA HIS A 208 -1.83 -1.65 0.64
C HIS A 208 -1.40 -3.10 0.83
N ASN A 209 -1.93 -3.80 1.84
CA ASN A 209 -1.60 -5.18 2.14
C ASN A 209 -2.00 -6.10 0.98
N GLY A 210 -3.16 -5.87 0.36
CA GLY A 210 -3.62 -6.60 -0.82
C GLY A 210 -2.62 -6.50 -1.98
N VAL A 211 -2.08 -5.31 -2.26
CA VAL A 211 -1.07 -5.11 -3.32
C VAL A 211 0.24 -5.85 -3.01
N HIS A 212 0.72 -5.79 -1.76
CA HIS A 212 1.88 -6.57 -1.32
C HIS A 212 1.68 -8.08 -1.57
N ASN A 213 0.51 -8.58 -1.17
CA ASN A 213 0.15 -9.98 -1.32
C ASN A 213 0.01 -10.41 -2.78
N ASP A 214 -0.62 -9.60 -3.62
CA ASP A 214 -0.82 -9.90 -5.04
C ASP A 214 0.53 -10.00 -5.78
N ILE A 215 1.53 -9.18 -5.43
CA ILE A 215 2.88 -9.27 -6.01
C ILE A 215 3.61 -10.54 -5.56
N GLY A 216 3.41 -10.97 -4.31
CA GLY A 216 4.03 -12.18 -3.78
C GLY A 216 5.55 -12.08 -3.55
N GLY A 217 6.17 -13.21 -3.22
CA GLY A 217 7.62 -13.29 -3.01
C GLY A 217 8.10 -12.37 -1.88
N TYR A 218 9.14 -11.57 -2.14
CA TYR A 218 9.65 -10.59 -1.18
C TYR A 218 8.58 -9.58 -0.76
N MET A 219 7.77 -9.11 -1.71
CA MET A 219 6.74 -8.10 -1.44
C MET A 219 5.66 -8.60 -0.47
N GLN A 220 5.43 -9.90 -0.34
CA GLN A 220 4.45 -10.44 0.60
C GLN A 220 4.96 -10.49 2.05
N GLN A 221 6.27 -10.45 2.27
CA GLN A 221 6.86 -10.62 3.60
C GLN A 221 7.34 -9.30 4.17
N ILE A 222 6.70 -8.83 5.25
CA ILE A 222 7.00 -7.52 5.87
C ILE A 222 8.50 -7.33 6.19
N ALA A 223 9.19 -8.40 6.60
CA ALA A 223 10.61 -8.37 6.95
C ALA A 223 11.53 -8.14 5.75
N TYR A 224 11.08 -8.43 4.53
CA TYR A 224 11.91 -8.45 3.33
C TYR A 224 11.41 -7.52 2.22
N SER A 225 10.15 -7.06 2.28
CA SER A 225 9.45 -6.38 1.18
C SER A 225 10.19 -5.15 0.66
N ALA A 226 10.76 -4.35 1.55
CA ALA A 226 11.50 -3.14 1.18
C ALA A 226 12.78 -3.41 0.36
N MET A 227 13.28 -4.64 0.33
CA MET A 227 14.40 -4.99 -0.53
C MET A 227 14.00 -4.97 -2.01
N ASP A 228 12.74 -5.30 -2.36
CA ASP A 228 12.31 -5.24 -3.76
C ASP A 228 12.12 -3.78 -4.20
N PRO A 229 12.77 -3.31 -5.29
CA PRO A 229 12.64 -1.92 -5.74
C PRO A 229 11.22 -1.42 -5.97
N ILE A 230 10.27 -2.29 -6.33
CA ILE A 230 8.86 -1.89 -6.52
C ILE A 230 8.20 -1.40 -5.24
N PHE A 231 8.72 -1.79 -4.07
CA PHE A 231 8.26 -1.34 -2.76
C PHE A 231 8.18 0.18 -2.68
N ALA A 232 9.27 0.86 -3.07
CA ALA A 232 9.35 2.31 -2.93
C ALA A 232 8.32 3.02 -3.85
N MET A 233 8.07 2.50 -5.06
CA MET A 233 7.05 3.06 -5.96
C MET A 233 5.63 2.79 -5.48
N HIS A 234 5.39 1.61 -4.88
CA HIS A 234 4.13 1.29 -4.22
C HIS A 234 3.86 2.24 -3.05
N HIS A 235 4.81 2.42 -2.14
CA HIS A 235 4.67 3.34 -1.01
C HIS A 235 4.64 4.81 -1.41
N ALA A 236 5.25 5.20 -2.53
CA ALA A 236 5.06 6.54 -3.10
C ALA A 236 3.59 6.78 -3.54
N ASN A 237 2.88 5.73 -3.99
CA ASN A 237 1.44 5.83 -4.27
C ASN A 237 0.59 5.77 -3.00
N VAL A 238 1.01 5.01 -1.97
CA VAL A 238 0.37 5.05 -0.64
C VAL A 238 0.46 6.47 -0.07
N ASP A 239 1.62 7.11 -0.13
CA ASP A 239 1.80 8.49 0.33
C ASP A 239 0.97 9.48 -0.49
N ARG A 240 0.87 9.27 -1.82
CA ARG A 240 -0.03 10.03 -2.70
C ARG A 240 -1.48 9.93 -2.23
N ILE A 241 -1.95 8.74 -1.86
CA ILE A 241 -3.32 8.53 -1.36
C ILE A 241 -3.52 9.26 -0.03
N VAL A 242 -2.55 9.23 0.88
CA VAL A 242 -2.59 10.03 2.12
C VAL A 242 -2.72 11.53 1.80
N ALA A 243 -1.89 12.05 0.89
CA ALA A 243 -1.92 13.48 0.53
C ALA A 243 -3.24 13.89 -0.15
N ILE A 244 -3.79 13.06 -1.03
CA ILE A 244 -5.12 13.26 -1.64
C ILE A 244 -6.20 13.28 -0.56
N TRP A 245 -6.18 12.32 0.37
CA TRP A 245 -7.16 12.25 1.45
C TRP A 245 -7.08 13.47 2.39
N GLN A 246 -5.86 13.92 2.73
CA GLN A 246 -5.66 15.15 3.52
C GLN A 246 -6.26 16.39 2.84
N LYS A 247 -6.25 16.45 1.50
CA LYS A 247 -6.87 17.54 0.74
C LYS A 247 -8.39 17.48 0.78
N LEU A 248 -8.97 16.27 0.71
CA LEU A 248 -10.42 16.05 0.80
C LEU A 248 -10.95 16.34 2.21
N TYR A 249 -10.20 15.95 3.25
CA TYR A 249 -10.62 16.00 4.65
C TYR A 249 -9.61 16.73 5.55
N PRO A 250 -9.41 18.05 5.37
CA PRO A 250 -8.33 18.81 6.00
C PRO A 250 -8.44 18.95 7.53
N ASN A 251 -9.61 18.68 8.12
CA ASN A 251 -9.84 18.83 9.56
C ASN A 251 -9.56 17.54 10.35
N SER A 252 -9.27 16.44 9.66
CA SER A 252 -9.00 15.14 10.28
C SER A 252 -7.51 14.80 10.17
N TYR A 253 -6.91 14.36 11.27
CA TYR A 253 -5.49 14.02 11.30
C TYR A 253 -5.16 13.00 12.39
N VAL A 254 -3.89 12.59 12.47
CA VAL A 254 -3.41 11.54 13.38
C VAL A 254 -3.86 11.81 14.81
N ALA A 255 -4.74 10.98 15.34
CA ALA A 255 -5.19 11.04 16.73
C ALA A 255 -4.45 9.99 17.56
N ALA A 256 -4.39 10.19 18.87
CA ALA A 256 -3.74 9.25 19.80
C ALA A 256 -4.33 7.84 19.68
N ALA A 257 -3.49 6.81 19.59
CA ALA A 257 -3.89 5.41 19.57
C ALA A 257 -2.83 4.49 20.19
N SER A 258 -3.28 3.44 20.86
CA SER A 258 -2.40 2.39 21.39
C SER A 258 -1.81 1.53 20.25
N GLN A 259 -0.55 1.15 20.39
CA GLN A 259 0.15 0.33 19.42
C GLN A 259 0.05 -1.15 19.80
N ALA A 260 -0.66 -1.95 19.01
CA ALA A 260 -0.88 -3.37 19.34
C ALA A 260 0.43 -4.17 19.36
N ALA A 261 1.15 -4.19 18.22
CA ALA A 261 2.42 -4.92 18.08
C ALA A 261 3.65 -4.07 18.44
N GLY A 262 3.53 -2.73 18.38
CA GLY A 262 4.68 -1.85 18.46
C GLY A 262 5.64 -2.01 17.28
N THR A 263 6.85 -1.47 17.43
CA THR A 263 7.96 -1.56 16.48
C THR A 263 9.27 -1.69 17.24
N ARG A 264 10.39 -1.69 16.53
CA ARG A 264 11.72 -1.64 17.12
C ARG A 264 11.87 -0.56 18.20
N THR A 265 11.29 0.62 17.97
CA THR A 265 11.44 1.80 18.83
C THR A 265 10.17 2.15 19.60
N ILE A 266 9.07 1.43 19.34
CA ILE A 266 7.77 1.68 19.95
C ILE A 266 7.33 0.43 20.70
N ALA A 267 7.29 0.50 22.03
CA ALA A 267 6.81 -0.62 22.83
C ALA A 267 5.32 -0.91 22.57
N PRO A 268 4.90 -2.20 22.54
CA PRO A 268 3.50 -2.59 22.54
C PRO A 268 2.70 -1.91 23.66
N GLY A 269 1.43 -1.62 23.41
CA GLY A 269 0.51 -0.97 24.35
C GLY A 269 0.72 0.54 24.51
N THR A 270 1.86 1.10 24.09
CA THR A 270 2.10 2.54 24.22
C THR A 270 1.20 3.35 23.30
N SER A 271 0.77 4.53 23.75
CA SER A 271 -0.02 5.46 22.93
C SER A 271 0.90 6.31 22.05
N ARG A 272 0.52 6.51 20.79
CA ARG A 272 1.20 7.40 19.83
C ARG A 272 0.20 8.32 19.16
N ASP A 273 0.63 9.54 18.87
CA ASP A 273 -0.18 10.61 18.30
C ASP A 273 0.60 11.38 17.22
N ALA A 274 0.04 12.50 16.74
CA ALA A 274 0.65 13.31 15.68
C ALA A 274 2.03 13.92 16.02
N ASN A 275 2.40 14.01 17.31
CA ASN A 275 3.67 14.57 17.78
C ASN A 275 4.70 13.49 18.11
N SER A 276 4.29 12.22 18.05
CA SER A 276 5.18 11.10 18.31
C SER A 276 6.30 11.03 17.24
N PRO A 277 7.56 10.76 17.64
CA PRO A 277 8.67 10.61 16.70
C PRO A 277 8.42 9.52 15.64
N LEU A 278 8.61 9.86 14.37
CA LEU A 278 8.68 8.94 13.24
C LEU A 278 10.12 8.41 13.13
N THR A 279 10.55 7.65 14.14
CA THR A 279 11.90 7.08 14.17
C THR A 279 12.11 6.10 13.02
N PRO A 280 13.32 6.02 12.43
CA PRO A 280 14.55 6.65 12.89
C PRO A 280 14.88 7.96 12.16
N PHE A 281 13.90 8.65 11.58
CA PHE A 281 14.15 9.74 10.64
C PHE A 281 14.40 11.07 11.35
N HIS A 282 15.65 11.50 11.39
CA HIS A 282 16.02 12.84 11.83
C HIS A 282 15.74 13.90 10.74
N ARG A 283 15.36 15.11 11.15
CA ARG A 283 15.06 16.23 10.27
C ARG A 283 16.15 17.30 10.22
N ASP A 284 17.09 17.25 11.15
CA ASP A 284 18.19 18.20 11.29
C ASP A 284 19.43 17.55 11.93
N THR A 285 20.54 18.29 11.94
CA THR A 285 21.81 17.85 12.54
C THR A 285 21.80 17.86 14.07
N GLY A 286 20.77 18.44 14.70
CA GLY A 286 20.55 18.39 16.14
C GLY A 286 19.95 17.07 16.63
N GLY A 287 19.55 16.19 15.72
CA GLY A 287 18.93 14.91 16.05
C GLY A 287 17.43 15.02 16.36
N THR A 288 16.77 16.09 15.93
CA THR A 288 15.31 16.19 16.05
C THR A 288 14.66 15.18 15.10
N PHE A 289 13.66 14.43 15.58
CA PHE A 289 12.91 13.53 14.71
C PHE A 289 11.83 14.25 13.89
N TRP A 290 11.54 13.74 12.70
CA TRP A 290 10.26 13.98 12.06
C TRP A 290 9.11 13.45 12.94
N THR A 291 7.98 14.12 12.89
CA THR A 291 6.68 13.72 13.47
C THR A 291 5.62 13.79 12.38
N SER A 292 4.46 13.16 12.57
CA SER A 292 3.33 13.28 11.64
C SER A 292 3.01 14.74 11.35
N ASN A 293 2.87 15.58 12.39
CA ASN A 293 2.62 17.01 12.24
C ASN A 293 3.64 17.72 11.35
N THR A 294 4.93 17.42 11.51
CA THR A 294 5.99 18.08 10.72
C THR A 294 6.07 17.61 9.28
N VAL A 295 5.51 16.43 8.94
CA VAL A 295 5.45 15.91 7.56
C VAL A 295 4.03 15.98 6.97
N ARG A 296 3.12 16.71 7.63
CA ARG A 296 1.73 16.84 7.17
C ARG A 296 1.66 17.48 5.80
N ASP A 297 2.44 18.53 5.57
CA ASP A 297 2.66 19.15 4.27
C ASP A 297 3.86 18.47 3.59
N THR A 298 3.66 17.86 2.42
CA THR A 298 4.73 17.16 1.70
C THR A 298 5.81 18.12 1.17
N THR A 299 5.51 19.41 1.02
CA THR A 299 6.44 20.38 0.45
C THR A 299 7.66 20.62 1.35
N VAL A 300 7.55 20.35 2.65
CA VAL A 300 8.70 20.38 3.59
C VAL A 300 9.76 19.32 3.26
N LEU A 301 9.38 18.27 2.52
CA LEU A 301 10.26 17.21 2.01
C LEU A 301 10.61 17.44 0.52
N GLY A 302 10.19 18.57 -0.06
CA GLY A 302 10.58 18.99 -1.41
C GLY A 302 9.73 18.43 -2.55
N TYR A 303 8.56 17.85 -2.28
CA TYR A 303 7.69 17.27 -3.32
C TYR A 303 6.19 17.53 -3.10
N THR A 304 5.41 17.31 -4.16
CA THR A 304 3.95 17.24 -4.16
C THR A 304 3.48 16.32 -5.29
N TYR A 305 2.18 16.11 -5.41
CA TYR A 305 1.58 15.25 -6.42
C TYR A 305 0.81 16.06 -7.48
N PRO A 306 0.83 15.64 -8.76
CA PRO A 306 0.08 16.30 -9.83
C PRO A 306 -1.41 16.48 -9.52
N ASP A 307 -2.00 15.59 -8.73
CA ASP A 307 -3.40 15.64 -8.32
C ASP A 307 -3.77 16.87 -7.47
N LEU A 308 -2.77 17.53 -6.88
CA LEU A 308 -2.96 18.60 -5.88
C LEU A 308 -2.60 19.99 -6.42
N VAL A 309 -1.86 20.07 -7.53
CA VAL A 309 -1.32 21.33 -8.05
C VAL A 309 -2.40 22.13 -8.78
N GLY A 310 -2.84 23.23 -8.19
CA GLY A 310 -3.87 24.10 -8.79
C GLY A 310 -5.26 23.47 -8.86
N VAL A 311 -5.53 22.45 -8.03
CA VAL A 311 -6.78 21.67 -8.07
C VAL A 311 -7.68 22.02 -6.88
N SER A 312 -8.95 22.38 -7.15
CA SER A 312 -9.99 22.55 -6.13
C SER A 312 -10.55 21.21 -5.65
N ASN A 313 -11.19 21.14 -4.48
CA ASN A 313 -11.77 19.88 -3.99
C ASN A 313 -12.86 19.31 -4.92
N SER A 314 -13.64 20.18 -5.56
CA SER A 314 -14.60 19.79 -6.58
C SER A 314 -13.91 19.15 -7.79
N GLN A 315 -12.85 19.78 -8.31
CA GLN A 315 -12.11 19.24 -9.46
C GLN A 315 -11.37 17.94 -9.11
N LEU A 316 -10.82 17.84 -7.89
CA LEU A 316 -10.19 16.64 -7.39
C LEU A 316 -11.20 15.48 -7.36
N THR A 317 -12.40 15.72 -6.84
CA THR A 317 -13.49 14.72 -6.82
C THR A 317 -13.84 14.25 -8.24
N THR A 318 -14.00 15.19 -9.19
CA THR A 318 -14.21 14.84 -10.61
C THR A 318 -13.09 13.97 -11.17
N ASN A 319 -11.84 14.34 -10.88
CA ASN A 319 -10.67 13.59 -11.35
C ASN A 319 -10.62 12.17 -10.78
N LEU A 320 -10.92 12.01 -9.49
CA LEU A 320 -10.94 10.70 -8.81
C LEU A 320 -12.09 9.82 -9.33
N ASN A 321 -13.29 10.37 -9.48
CA ASN A 321 -14.42 9.66 -10.09
C ASN A 321 -14.11 9.20 -11.52
N ARG A 322 -13.45 10.04 -12.32
CA ARG A 322 -13.02 9.68 -13.68
C ARG A 322 -11.92 8.62 -13.68
N LEU A 323 -10.97 8.69 -12.75
CA LEU A 323 -9.80 7.82 -12.73
C LEU A 323 -10.12 6.43 -12.15
N TYR A 324 -10.92 6.37 -11.09
CA TYR A 324 -11.17 5.14 -10.33
C TYR A 324 -12.63 4.65 -10.40
N GLY A 325 -13.57 5.49 -10.85
CA GLY A 325 -14.96 5.09 -11.04
C GLY A 325 -15.13 4.04 -12.12
N ASN A 326 -16.19 3.24 -11.97
CA ASN A 326 -16.59 2.22 -12.93
C ASN A 326 -17.88 2.63 -13.63
N THR A 327 -17.92 2.68 -14.96
CA THR A 327 -19.14 3.01 -15.73
C THR A 327 -20.29 2.03 -15.49
N ALA A 328 -20.00 0.80 -15.06
CA ALA A 328 -21.00 -0.21 -14.70
C ALA A 328 -21.77 0.14 -13.41
N THR A 329 -21.15 0.88 -12.48
CA THR A 329 -21.76 1.29 -11.20
C THR A 329 -21.90 2.81 -11.03
N ASN A 330 -21.30 3.61 -11.93
CA ASN A 330 -21.35 5.06 -11.86
C ASN A 330 -22.71 5.58 -12.36
N THR A 331 -23.61 5.74 -11.40
CA THR A 331 -24.99 6.17 -11.57
C THR A 331 -25.14 7.67 -11.79
N ALA A 332 -24.08 8.48 -11.60
CA ALA A 332 -24.11 9.95 -11.73
C ALA A 332 -24.59 10.47 -13.10
N LEU A 333 -24.60 9.62 -14.14
CA LEU A 333 -25.02 9.95 -15.50
C LEU A 333 -26.10 9.00 -16.06
N ARG A 334 -26.56 8.01 -15.27
CA ARG A 334 -27.62 7.07 -15.70
C ARG A 334 -29.03 7.64 -15.54
N VAL A 335 -29.19 8.74 -14.80
CA VAL A 335 -30.48 9.42 -14.65
C VAL A 335 -30.71 10.33 -15.86
N THR A 336 -31.21 9.75 -16.96
CA THR A 336 -31.71 10.48 -18.14
C THR A 336 -33.23 10.65 -18.14
N GLY A 337 -33.92 10.28 -17.05
CA GLY A 337 -35.37 10.39 -16.92
C GLY A 337 -35.78 11.47 -15.92
N THR A 338 -36.79 12.26 -16.29
CA THR A 338 -37.39 13.39 -15.55
C THR A 338 -38.18 12.98 -14.28
N GLY A 339 -37.79 11.89 -13.61
CA GLY A 339 -38.44 11.41 -12.39
C GLY A 339 -37.65 11.77 -11.12
N ASP A 340 -38.21 12.62 -10.28
CA ASP A 340 -37.68 13.07 -8.98
C ASP A 340 -37.79 11.99 -7.87
N THR A 341 -37.64 10.71 -8.21
CA THR A 341 -37.44 9.64 -7.23
C THR A 341 -35.95 9.41 -7.10
N SER A 342 -35.41 9.65 -5.90
CA SER A 342 -34.01 9.37 -5.57
C SER A 342 -33.74 7.87 -5.73
N ALA A 343 -33.34 7.44 -6.94
CA ALA A 343 -32.97 6.06 -7.22
C ALA A 343 -31.85 5.69 -6.25
N THR A 344 -32.13 4.74 -5.37
CA THR A 344 -31.18 4.29 -4.36
C THR A 344 -30.61 2.95 -4.84
N THR A 345 -29.30 2.75 -4.66
CA THR A 345 -28.59 1.53 -5.07
C THR A 345 -27.90 0.93 -3.86
N TYR A 346 -27.26 -0.22 -4.02
CA TYR A 346 -26.53 -0.89 -2.95
C TYR A 346 -25.05 -1.02 -3.27
N ASP A 347 -24.23 -0.92 -2.22
CA ASP A 347 -22.85 -1.35 -2.23
C ASP A 347 -22.76 -2.70 -1.51
N TYR A 348 -22.03 -3.65 -2.09
CA TYR A 348 -21.77 -4.97 -1.53
C TYR A 348 -20.29 -5.09 -1.19
N MET A 349 -20.00 -5.73 -0.07
CA MET A 349 -18.65 -5.78 0.46
C MET A 349 -18.40 -7.03 1.30
N ALA A 350 -17.12 -7.39 1.43
CA ALA A 350 -16.65 -8.34 2.41
C ALA A 350 -15.90 -7.59 3.52
N MET A 351 -16.38 -7.71 4.75
CA MET A 351 -15.74 -7.21 5.96
C MET A 351 -14.91 -8.34 6.56
N VAL A 352 -13.61 -8.13 6.68
CA VAL A 352 -12.67 -9.15 7.12
C VAL A 352 -12.02 -8.70 8.42
N THR A 353 -11.87 -9.64 9.36
CA THR A 353 -11.05 -9.50 10.56
C THR A 353 -10.20 -10.74 10.70
N LEU A 354 -8.89 -10.57 10.87
CA LEU A 354 -7.93 -11.65 10.95
C LEU A 354 -6.82 -11.34 11.97
N ASP A 355 -6.04 -12.34 12.37
CA ASP A 355 -4.91 -12.19 13.30
C ASP A 355 -3.57 -12.33 12.56
N LYS A 356 -2.80 -11.24 12.46
CA LYS A 356 -1.47 -11.21 11.81
C LYS A 356 -0.41 -12.08 12.50
N SER A 357 -0.75 -12.63 13.67
CA SER A 357 0.16 -13.32 14.57
C SER A 357 0.03 -14.84 14.48
N VAL A 358 -0.98 -15.37 13.76
CA VAL A 358 -1.20 -16.81 13.56
C VAL A 358 -0.42 -17.36 12.35
N LEU A 359 -0.62 -18.65 12.04
CA LEU A 359 -0.02 -19.36 10.89
C LEU A 359 1.50 -19.20 10.80
N GLY A 360 2.18 -19.28 11.95
CA GLY A 360 3.63 -19.22 12.03
C GLY A 360 4.24 -17.83 11.81
N GLY A 361 3.43 -16.76 11.85
CA GLY A 361 3.93 -15.40 11.61
C GLY A 361 4.33 -15.16 10.15
N VAL A 362 3.74 -15.92 9.22
CA VAL A 362 3.93 -15.77 7.78
C VAL A 362 2.68 -15.18 7.16
N SER A 363 2.85 -14.17 6.30
CA SER A 363 1.75 -13.45 5.67
C SER A 363 0.80 -14.37 4.92
N TYR A 364 -0.50 -14.09 5.01
CA TYR A 364 -1.56 -14.86 4.36
C TYR A 364 -2.67 -13.92 3.90
N ALA A 365 -3.60 -14.39 3.08
CA ALA A 365 -4.72 -13.60 2.62
C ALA A 365 -6.01 -14.41 2.52
N VAL A 366 -7.13 -13.76 2.80
CA VAL A 366 -8.46 -14.26 2.41
C VAL A 366 -8.66 -13.88 0.94
N ARG A 367 -8.74 -14.88 0.06
CA ARG A 367 -9.07 -14.71 -1.36
C ARG A 367 -10.57 -14.96 -1.56
N PHE A 368 -11.24 -14.02 -2.21
CA PHE A 368 -12.63 -14.14 -2.61
C PHE A 368 -12.71 -14.60 -4.06
N LEU A 369 -13.61 -15.54 -4.32
CA LEU A 369 -13.84 -16.16 -5.61
C LEU A 369 -15.31 -16.02 -5.97
N LEU A 370 -15.56 -15.66 -7.23
CA LEU A 370 -16.90 -15.67 -7.79
C LEU A 370 -16.92 -16.69 -8.93
N ASN A 371 -17.80 -17.69 -8.86
CA ASN A 371 -17.81 -18.81 -9.81
C ASN A 371 -16.44 -19.50 -9.93
N GLY A 372 -15.73 -19.65 -8.81
CA GLY A 372 -14.39 -20.24 -8.75
C GLY A 372 -13.26 -19.35 -9.27
N GLN A 373 -13.53 -18.09 -9.67
CA GLN A 373 -12.51 -17.16 -10.15
C GLN A 373 -12.12 -16.14 -9.08
N TYR A 374 -10.83 -16.07 -8.75
CA TYR A 374 -10.27 -15.04 -7.89
C TYR A 374 -10.58 -13.63 -8.41
N PHE A 375 -11.05 -12.73 -7.55
CA PHE A 375 -11.34 -11.35 -7.96
C PHE A 375 -11.09 -10.27 -6.89
N ALA A 376 -10.73 -10.66 -5.67
CA ALA A 376 -10.56 -9.76 -4.54
C ALA A 376 -9.84 -10.47 -3.39
N SER A 377 -9.02 -9.76 -2.62
CA SER A 377 -8.42 -10.30 -1.39
C SER A 377 -8.29 -9.26 -0.28
N PHE A 378 -8.24 -9.75 0.96
CA PHE A 378 -7.80 -9.00 2.12
C PHE A 378 -6.61 -9.74 2.76
N ALA A 379 -5.49 -9.05 2.93
CA ALA A 379 -4.23 -9.68 3.32
C ALA A 379 -3.76 -9.29 4.72
N ALA A 380 -3.27 -10.29 5.45
CA ALA A 380 -2.51 -10.17 6.67
C ALA A 380 -1.02 -10.10 6.31
N LEU A 381 -0.42 -8.91 6.33
CA LEU A 381 1.04 -8.82 6.38
C LEU A 381 1.47 -9.20 7.80
N ALA A 382 1.97 -10.43 7.96
CA ALA A 382 2.20 -11.01 9.26
C ALA A 382 3.31 -10.28 10.00
N VAL A 383 3.13 -10.08 11.30
CA VAL A 383 4.17 -9.56 12.19
C VAL A 383 4.75 -10.76 12.93
N PRO A 384 6.04 -11.12 12.71
CA PRO A 384 6.64 -12.27 13.37
C PRO A 384 6.52 -12.19 14.89
N GLN A 385 6.32 -13.34 15.52
CA GLN A 385 6.28 -13.47 16.98
C GLN A 385 7.70 -13.29 17.56
N PRO A 386 7.87 -12.60 18.70
CA PRO A 386 9.14 -12.61 19.41
C PRO A 386 9.42 -14.01 20.00
N PRO A 387 10.68 -14.47 20.03
CA PRO A 387 11.06 -15.70 20.69
C PRO A 387 10.65 -15.69 22.18
N GLY A 388 9.83 -16.65 22.62
CA GLY A 388 9.47 -16.85 24.03
C GLY A 388 8.51 -15.83 24.66
N GLY A 389 7.91 -14.93 23.87
CA GLY A 389 6.95 -13.93 24.36
C GLY A 389 5.49 -14.43 24.46
N GLN A 390 4.71 -13.84 25.37
CA GLN A 390 3.26 -14.09 25.45
C GLN A 390 2.55 -13.60 24.17
N THR A 391 1.71 -14.46 23.61
CA THR A 391 0.91 -14.22 22.40
C THR A 391 -0.17 -13.18 22.66
N LYS A 392 -0.02 -11.97 22.12
CA LYS A 392 -1.15 -11.05 21.98
C LYS A 392 -1.51 -10.97 20.49
N ALA A 393 -2.76 -11.31 20.18
CA ALA A 393 -3.28 -11.23 18.82
C ALA A 393 -3.07 -9.80 18.26
N VAL A 394 -2.58 -9.74 17.02
CA VAL A 394 -2.42 -8.48 16.29
C VAL A 394 -3.48 -8.47 15.21
N THR A 395 -4.66 -7.98 15.58
CA THR A 395 -5.82 -7.99 14.70
C THR A 395 -5.66 -6.96 13.58
N SER A 396 -5.95 -7.41 12.36
CA SER A 396 -6.11 -6.57 11.17
C SER A 396 -7.50 -6.76 10.60
N SER A 397 -8.18 -5.66 10.33
CA SER A 397 -9.55 -5.60 9.88
C SER A 397 -9.72 -4.60 8.74
N GLY A 398 -10.74 -4.81 7.92
CA GLY A 398 -11.12 -3.86 6.89
C GLY A 398 -12.21 -4.36 5.98
N THR A 399 -12.45 -3.60 4.92
CA THR A 399 -13.48 -3.89 3.93
C THR A 399 -12.87 -4.02 2.53
N VAL A 400 -13.36 -5.00 1.77
CA VAL A 400 -13.11 -5.16 0.34
C VAL A 400 -14.43 -5.01 -0.42
N MET A 401 -14.49 -4.07 -1.36
CA MET A 401 -15.71 -3.80 -2.13
C MET A 401 -15.92 -4.81 -3.25
N LEU A 402 -17.13 -5.34 -3.39
CA LEU A 402 -17.51 -6.34 -4.39
C LEU A 402 -18.37 -5.74 -5.52
N THR A 403 -19.06 -4.61 -5.27
CA THR A 403 -20.06 -4.01 -6.17
C THR A 403 -19.60 -3.90 -7.63
N ALA A 404 -18.45 -3.27 -7.88
CA ALA A 404 -17.97 -3.08 -9.25
C ALA A 404 -17.60 -4.39 -9.94
N ALA A 405 -17.11 -5.39 -9.19
CA ALA A 405 -16.76 -6.69 -9.73
C ALA A 405 -18.00 -7.53 -10.07
N LEU A 406 -19.09 -7.36 -9.31
CA LEU A 406 -20.41 -7.94 -9.62
C LEU A 406 -21.00 -7.30 -10.89
N ALA A 407 -21.00 -5.97 -10.96
CA ALA A 407 -21.53 -5.24 -12.11
C ALA A 407 -20.76 -5.53 -13.41
N GLU A 408 -19.43 -5.69 -13.37
CA GLU A 408 -18.64 -6.10 -14.54
C GLU A 408 -18.97 -7.52 -15.03
N ARG A 409 -19.58 -8.35 -14.18
CA ARG A 409 -20.06 -9.69 -14.52
C ARG A 409 -21.55 -9.73 -14.85
N GLY A 410 -22.18 -8.56 -15.04
CA GLY A 410 -23.57 -8.44 -15.47
C GLY A 410 -24.60 -8.58 -14.35
N VAL A 411 -24.20 -8.60 -13.08
CA VAL A 411 -25.13 -8.59 -11.95
C VAL A 411 -25.71 -7.18 -11.79
N ASP A 412 -27.04 -7.06 -11.71
CA ASP A 412 -27.70 -5.79 -11.40
C ASP A 412 -27.62 -5.51 -9.90
N THR A 413 -26.57 -4.77 -9.51
CA THR A 413 -26.32 -4.42 -8.10
C THR A 413 -27.37 -3.47 -7.49
N SER A 414 -28.33 -2.96 -8.28
CA SER A 414 -29.45 -2.17 -7.75
C SER A 414 -30.59 -3.04 -7.23
N ASP A 415 -30.71 -4.28 -7.71
CA ASP A 415 -31.62 -5.30 -7.18
C ASP A 415 -30.97 -6.00 -5.99
N ARG A 416 -31.43 -5.62 -4.79
CA ARG A 416 -30.88 -6.13 -3.52
C ARG A 416 -31.07 -7.63 -3.38
N GLU A 417 -32.30 -8.10 -3.52
CA GLU A 417 -32.66 -9.49 -3.27
C GLU A 417 -31.95 -10.42 -4.26
N ALA A 418 -31.98 -10.08 -5.54
CA ALA A 418 -31.31 -10.88 -6.57
C ALA A 418 -29.78 -10.90 -6.38
N THR A 419 -29.17 -9.77 -5.99
CA THR A 419 -27.72 -9.72 -5.76
C THR A 419 -27.32 -10.49 -4.51
N GLU A 420 -28.07 -10.38 -3.43
CA GLU A 420 -27.82 -11.14 -2.19
C GLU A 420 -27.97 -12.64 -2.42
N GLN A 421 -29.00 -13.07 -3.16
CA GLN A 421 -29.13 -14.46 -3.60
C GLN A 421 -27.93 -14.91 -4.45
N TYR A 422 -27.56 -14.12 -5.47
CA TYR A 422 -26.42 -14.44 -6.33
C TYR A 422 -25.12 -14.61 -5.54
N LEU A 423 -24.86 -13.75 -4.56
CA LEU A 423 -23.71 -13.85 -3.68
C LEU A 423 -23.75 -15.14 -2.85
N SER A 424 -24.90 -15.50 -2.27
CA SER A 424 -25.05 -16.72 -1.47
C SER A 424 -24.73 -18.01 -2.26
N GLU A 425 -25.05 -18.03 -3.55
CA GLU A 425 -24.85 -19.18 -4.43
C GLU A 425 -23.41 -19.23 -5.01
N ASN A 426 -22.85 -18.07 -5.35
CA ASN A 426 -21.67 -17.99 -6.23
C ASN A 426 -20.40 -17.43 -5.58
N LEU A 427 -20.52 -16.72 -4.44
CA LEU A 427 -19.37 -16.20 -3.71
C LEU A 427 -18.80 -17.29 -2.79
N LYS A 428 -17.50 -17.50 -2.90
CA LYS A 428 -16.72 -18.33 -1.98
C LYS A 428 -15.49 -17.59 -1.52
N TRP A 429 -14.91 -18.02 -0.40
CA TRP A 429 -13.62 -17.52 0.05
C TRP A 429 -12.76 -18.67 0.57
N GLN A 430 -11.44 -18.49 0.43
CA GLN A 430 -10.42 -19.40 0.94
C GLN A 430 -9.25 -18.60 1.51
N VAL A 431 -8.56 -19.16 2.50
CA VAL A 431 -7.32 -18.57 2.99
C VAL A 431 -6.14 -19.14 2.22
N VAL A 432 -5.22 -18.28 1.79
CA VAL A 432 -4.01 -18.65 1.06
C VAL A 432 -2.78 -18.12 1.76
N GLN A 433 -1.79 -18.97 1.98
CA GLN A 433 -0.45 -18.64 2.49
C GLN A 433 0.59 -19.23 1.54
N ASN A 434 1.54 -18.42 1.06
CA ASN A 434 2.56 -18.84 0.08
C ASN A 434 1.97 -19.61 -1.13
N ASP A 435 0.88 -19.08 -1.70
CA ASP A 435 0.12 -19.68 -2.81
C ASP A 435 -0.48 -21.07 -2.54
N GLN A 436 -0.54 -21.51 -1.27
CA GLN A 436 -1.22 -22.74 -0.84
C GLN A 436 -2.47 -22.41 -0.02
N VAL A 437 -3.55 -23.17 -0.23
CA VAL A 437 -4.78 -23.04 0.58
C VAL A 437 -4.51 -23.56 1.99
N VAL A 438 -4.95 -22.80 2.99
CA VAL A 438 -4.81 -23.13 4.41
C VAL A 438 -6.18 -23.13 5.06
N ASN A 439 -6.46 -24.18 5.84
CA ASN A 439 -7.72 -24.35 6.56
C ASN A 439 -7.55 -24.06 8.06
N ASN A 440 -8.67 -23.93 8.78
CA ASN A 440 -8.72 -23.80 10.25
C ASN A 440 -7.90 -22.60 10.78
N VAL A 441 -8.07 -21.43 10.18
CA VAL A 441 -7.37 -20.20 10.61
C VAL A 441 -8.06 -19.61 11.84
N PRO A 442 -7.38 -19.55 13.01
CA PRO A 442 -8.00 -19.03 14.23
C PRO A 442 -8.34 -17.54 14.10
N SER A 443 -9.39 -17.12 14.79
CA SER A 443 -9.79 -15.70 14.89
C SER A 443 -10.07 -15.01 13.55
N LEU A 444 -10.31 -15.79 12.48
CA LEU A 444 -10.77 -15.27 11.21
C LEU A 444 -12.29 -15.05 11.27
N ASN A 445 -12.71 -13.84 10.94
CA ASN A 445 -14.10 -13.51 10.68
C ASN A 445 -14.23 -12.89 9.29
N VAL A 446 -15.17 -13.42 8.50
CA VAL A 446 -15.52 -12.91 7.17
C VAL A 446 -17.03 -12.73 7.15
N THR A 447 -17.47 -11.48 7.01
CA THR A 447 -18.89 -11.11 6.94
C THR A 447 -19.15 -10.45 5.60
N ILE A 448 -20.12 -10.95 4.84
CA ILE A 448 -20.57 -10.27 3.63
C ILE A 448 -21.70 -9.33 4.02
N ALA A 449 -21.65 -8.10 3.53
CA ALA A 449 -22.57 -7.05 3.90
C ALA A 449 -23.00 -6.22 2.70
N SER A 450 -24.18 -5.63 2.79
CA SER A 450 -24.67 -4.62 1.86
C SER A 450 -24.96 -3.31 2.60
N THR A 451 -24.90 -2.19 1.90
CA THR A 451 -25.35 -0.90 2.43
C THR A 451 -26.07 -0.11 1.37
N GLU A 452 -27.08 0.64 1.80
CA GLU A 452 -27.84 1.52 0.93
C GLU A 452 -26.99 2.75 0.56
N VAL A 453 -26.96 3.08 -0.73
CA VAL A 453 -26.12 4.11 -1.30
C VAL A 453 -26.96 5.10 -2.07
N LYS A 454 -26.84 6.36 -1.68
CA LYS A 454 -27.31 7.48 -2.46
C LYS A 454 -26.30 7.78 -3.58
N PRO A 455 -26.69 7.64 -4.86
CA PRO A 455 -25.86 8.02 -5.99
C PRO A 455 -25.36 9.46 -5.91
N ALA A 456 -24.17 9.70 -6.48
CA ALA A 456 -23.73 11.05 -6.76
C ALA A 456 -24.69 11.72 -7.76
N LYS A 457 -25.06 12.99 -7.52
CA LYS A 457 -25.93 13.74 -8.45
C LYS A 457 -25.16 14.44 -9.58
N ALA A 458 -23.85 14.51 -9.46
CA ALA A 458 -22.95 15.14 -10.41
C ALA A 458 -21.57 14.48 -10.38
N THR A 459 -20.78 14.67 -11.44
CA THR A 459 -19.45 14.06 -11.58
C THR A 459 -18.43 14.55 -10.55
N ASN A 460 -18.68 15.71 -9.92
CA ASN A 460 -17.86 16.30 -8.86
C ASN A 460 -18.33 15.94 -7.44
N GLN A 461 -19.21 14.96 -7.29
CA GLN A 461 -19.67 14.45 -6.01
C GLN A 461 -19.36 12.96 -5.90
N PHE A 462 -19.14 12.47 -4.68
CA PHE A 462 -19.07 11.03 -4.43
C PHE A 462 -20.46 10.48 -4.08
N ALA A 463 -20.66 9.19 -4.33
CA ALA A 463 -21.78 8.44 -3.78
C ALA A 463 -21.64 8.36 -2.25
N THR A 464 -22.78 8.35 -1.55
CA THR A 464 -22.82 8.41 -0.08
C THR A 464 -23.59 7.22 0.48
N TRP A 465 -23.00 6.45 1.40
CA TRP A 465 -23.75 5.43 2.14
C TRP A 465 -24.74 6.10 3.10
N LEU A 466 -25.98 5.62 3.11
CA LEU A 466 -27.07 6.15 3.93
C LEU A 466 -27.07 5.58 5.35
N GLY A 467 -26.37 4.47 5.58
CA GLY A 467 -26.23 3.84 6.89
C GLY A 467 -24.94 3.01 6.99
N PRO A 468 -24.73 2.33 8.13
CA PRO A 468 -23.68 1.32 8.25
C PRO A 468 -24.02 0.08 7.41
N PRO A 469 -23.01 -0.69 6.93
CA PRO A 469 -23.25 -1.98 6.30
C PRO A 469 -24.06 -2.93 7.19
N GLN A 470 -24.98 -3.66 6.57
CA GLN A 470 -25.81 -4.69 7.17
C GLN A 470 -25.37 -6.05 6.64
N GLU A 471 -25.23 -7.03 7.53
CA GLU A 471 -24.87 -8.40 7.16
C GLU A 471 -25.91 -9.02 6.22
N ILE A 472 -25.43 -9.81 5.26
CA ILE A 472 -26.26 -10.60 4.35
C ILE A 472 -26.31 -12.03 4.90
N ASP A 473 -27.51 -12.48 5.25
CA ASP A 473 -27.74 -13.83 5.79
C ASP A 473 -27.22 -14.94 4.83
N ASN A 474 -26.70 -16.03 5.39
CA ASN A 474 -26.21 -17.23 4.67
C ASN A 474 -24.99 -17.05 3.75
N SER A 475 -24.26 -15.94 3.84
CA SER A 475 -23.15 -15.60 2.93
C SER A 475 -21.76 -16.15 3.32
N THR A 476 -21.64 -16.91 4.41
CA THR A 476 -20.35 -17.22 5.06
C THR A 476 -19.78 -18.61 4.78
N SER A 477 -20.14 -19.29 3.69
CA SER A 477 -19.55 -20.61 3.40
C SER A 477 -18.07 -20.49 2.96
N SER A 478 -17.15 -20.98 3.79
CA SER A 478 -15.77 -21.30 3.39
C SER A 478 -15.77 -22.42 2.35
N SER A 479 -14.95 -22.33 1.30
CA SER A 479 -14.77 -23.40 0.31
C SER A 479 -13.85 -24.51 0.78
#